data_AF-A0A9P6QK16-F1
#
_entry.id   AF-A0A9P6QK16-F1
#
_cell.length_a   1.000
_cell.length_b   1.000
_cell.length_c   1.000
_cell.angle_alpha   90.00
_cell.angle_beta   90.00
_cell.angle_gamma   90.00
#
_symmetry.space_group_name_H-M   'P 1'
#
loop_
_entity.id
_entity.type
_entity.pdbx_description
1 polymer ?
#
loop_
_entity_poly.entity_id
_entity_poly.type
_entity_poly.pdbx_seq_one_letter_code
_entity_poly.pdbx_strand_id
1 'polypeptide(L)'
;MRGRVNFDSHKVTLGGLKTYLPTIRRCRRIVFIACGTSYHSALATRAIFEELTEIPVSTELASDFLDRKTPIFRDDVCVFIS
;
A
#
# COMPACT_ATOMS: atom_id res chain seq x y z
N MET A 1 -0.86 -6.10 -16.32
CA MET A 1 -1.83 -6.99 -15.64
C MET A 1 -1.86 -8.44 -16.15
N ARG A 2 -1.12 -8.83 -17.20
CA ARG A 2 -1.13 -10.21 -17.72
C ARG A 2 -0.86 -11.24 -16.61
N GLY A 3 -1.75 -12.23 -16.48
CA GLY A 3 -1.67 -13.29 -15.49
C GLY A 3 -2.10 -12.94 -14.06
N ARG A 4 -2.42 -11.67 -13.75
CA ARG A 4 -2.87 -11.24 -12.41
C ARG A 4 -4.38 -11.03 -12.31
N VAL A 5 -5.06 -10.91 -13.45
CA VAL A 5 -6.51 -10.77 -13.53
C VAL A 5 -7.02 -11.93 -14.37
N ASN A 6 -7.89 -12.74 -13.78
CA ASN A 6 -8.62 -13.78 -14.49
C ASN A 6 -10.06 -13.27 -14.69
N PHE A 7 -10.40 -12.94 -15.94
CA PHE A 7 -11.70 -12.37 -16.30
C PHE A 7 -12.82 -13.40 -16.24
N ASP A 8 -12.53 -14.68 -16.49
CA ASP A 8 -13.54 -15.75 -16.48
C ASP A 8 -14.02 -16.08 -15.06
N SER A 9 -13.12 -16.02 -14.08
CA SER A 9 -13.41 -16.29 -12.66
C SER A 9 -13.55 -15.01 -11.81
N HIS A 10 -13.44 -13.84 -12.43
CA HIS A 10 -13.43 -12.52 -11.77
C HIS A 10 -12.46 -12.42 -10.59
N LYS A 11 -11.30 -13.08 -10.68
CA LYS A 11 -10.31 -13.12 -9.60
C LYS A 11 -9.07 -12.30 -9.93
N VAL A 12 -8.63 -11.51 -8.96
CA VAL A 12 -7.32 -10.85 -8.97
C VAL A 12 -6.37 -11.63 -8.09
N THR A 13 -5.24 -12.04 -8.65
CA THR A 13 -4.18 -12.75 -7.93
C THR A 13 -2.87 -11.98 -8.02
N LEU A 14 -2.40 -11.50 -6.87
CA LEU A 14 -1.10 -10.86 -6.72
C LEU A 14 -0.10 -11.89 -6.20
N GLY A 15 0.45 -12.70 -7.13
CA GLY A 15 1.32 -13.83 -6.80
C GLY A 15 2.49 -13.49 -5.85
N GLY A 16 3.12 -12.33 -6.06
CA GLY A 16 4.21 -11.85 -5.21
C GLY A 16 3.81 -11.47 -3.79
N LEU A 17 2.51 -11.24 -3.52
CA LEU A 17 2.01 -10.89 -2.20
C LEU A 17 1.38 -12.07 -1.46
N LYS A 18 1.09 -13.18 -2.16
CA LYS A 18 0.30 -14.30 -1.61
C LYS A 18 0.86 -14.82 -0.28
N THR A 19 2.18 -14.98 -0.18
CA THR A 19 2.86 -15.47 1.03
C THR A 19 2.83 -14.46 2.18
N TYR A 20 2.72 -13.17 1.86
CA TYR A 20 2.75 -12.07 2.84
C TYR A 20 1.37 -11.56 3.26
N LEU A 21 0.30 -11.95 2.55
CA LEU A 21 -1.08 -11.56 2.86
C LEU A 21 -1.47 -11.78 4.33
N PRO A 22 -1.11 -12.89 5.00
CA PRO A 22 -1.44 -13.07 6.42
C PRO A 22 -0.76 -12.02 7.33
N THR A 23 0.43 -11.56 6.97
CA THR A 23 1.14 -10.51 7.72
C THR A 23 0.56 -9.15 7.41
N ILE A 24 0.30 -8.84 6.13
CA ILE A 24 -0.29 -7.58 5.70
C ILE A 24 -1.68 -7.37 6.33
N ARG A 25 -2.51 -8.42 6.39
CA ARG A 25 -3.85 -8.35 7.01
C ARG A 25 -3.84 -8.13 8.53
N ARG A 26 -2.70 -8.33 9.20
CA ARG A 26 -2.54 -8.11 10.65
C ARG A 26 -1.91 -6.76 10.96
N CYS A 27 -1.54 -5.98 9.95
CA CYS A 27 -0.95 -4.67 10.17
C CYS A 27 -1.98 -3.70 10.74
N ARG A 28 -1.50 -2.70 11.47
CA ARG A 28 -2.37 -1.67 12.09
C ARG A 28 -2.40 -0.37 11.31
N ARG A 29 -1.54 -0.21 10.32
CA ARG A 29 -1.43 0.99 9.49
C ARG A 29 -0.72 0.67 8.18
N ILE A 30 -1.19 1.27 7.10
CA ILE A 30 -0.52 1.28 5.79
C ILE A 30 0.11 2.65 5.56
N VAL A 31 1.36 2.69 5.10
CA VAL A 31 2.07 3.92 4.76
C VAL A 31 2.49 3.84 3.30
N PHE A 32 1.86 4.66 2.45
CA PHE A 32 2.31 4.84 1.07
C PHE A 32 3.47 5.83 1.03
N ILE A 33 4.59 5.43 0.42
CA ILE A 33 5.80 6.26 0.30
C ILE A 33 6.15 6.38 -1.18
N ALA A 34 6.15 7.61 -1.70
CA ALA A 34 6.34 7.85 -3.13
C ALA A 34 6.80 9.27 -3.45
N CYS A 35 7.18 9.52 -4.71
CA CYS A 35 7.55 10.84 -5.24
C CYS A 35 6.70 11.20 -6.47
N GLY A 36 6.54 12.50 -6.74
CA GLY A 36 5.94 13.01 -7.97
C GLY A 36 4.57 12.39 -8.31
N THR A 37 4.41 11.89 -9.54
CA THR A 37 3.18 11.23 -10.00
C THR A 37 2.82 9.96 -9.23
N SER A 38 3.81 9.25 -8.69
CA SER A 38 3.59 8.06 -7.86
C SER A 38 2.98 8.43 -6.51
N TYR A 39 3.32 9.60 -5.95
CA TYR A 39 2.66 10.18 -4.77
C TYR A 39 1.19 10.52 -5.08
N HIS A 40 0.91 11.12 -6.23
CA HIS A 40 -0.48 11.41 -6.63
C HIS A 40 -1.30 10.14 -6.85
N SER A 41 -0.69 9.07 -7.36
CA SER A 41 -1.36 7.76 -7.49
C SER A 41 -1.74 7.18 -6.13
N ALA A 42 -0.83 7.27 -5.15
CA ALA A 42 -1.08 6.86 -3.77
C ALA A 42 -2.24 7.65 -3.15
N LEU A 43 -2.21 8.98 -3.30
CA LEU A 43 -3.24 9.88 -2.80
C LEU A 43 -4.62 9.56 -3.40
N ALA A 44 -4.69 9.29 -4.70
CA ALA A 44 -5.92 8.91 -5.38
C ALA A 44 -6.51 7.59 -4.85
N THR A 45 -5.67 6.64 -4.42
CA THR A 45 -6.10 5.35 -3.88
C THR A 45 -6.30 5.34 -2.36
N ARG A 46 -5.92 6.41 -1.64
CA ARG A 46 -5.95 6.43 -0.17
C ARG A 46 -7.33 6.09 0.39
N ALA A 47 -8.38 6.76 -0.11
CA ALA A 47 -9.74 6.58 0.40
C ALA A 47 -10.27 5.15 0.22
N ILE A 48 -10.02 4.54 -0.94
CA ILE A 48 -10.50 3.17 -1.19
C ILE A 48 -9.73 2.13 -0.36
N PHE A 49 -8.44 2.38 -0.08
CA PHE A 49 -7.71 1.52 0.84
C PHE A 49 -8.21 1.67 2.28
N GLU A 50 -8.47 2.89 2.75
CA GLU A 50 -9.06 3.13 4.08
C GLU A 50 -10.41 2.42 4.21
N GLU A 51 -11.28 2.55 3.22
CA GLU A 51 -12.60 1.91 3.20
C GLU A 51 -12.51 0.38 3.22
N LEU A 52 -11.65 -0.22 2.38
CA LEU A 52 -11.59 -1.68 2.23
C LEU A 52 -10.79 -2.38 3.33
N THR A 53 -9.87 -1.68 3.99
CA THR A 53 -8.99 -2.26 5.00
C THR A 53 -9.36 -1.88 6.43
N GLU A 54 -10.19 -0.85 6.62
CA GLU A 54 -10.64 -0.35 7.92
C GLU A 54 -9.49 0.02 8.88
N ILE A 55 -8.31 0.31 8.34
CA ILE A 55 -7.13 0.75 9.10
C ILE A 55 -6.62 2.10 8.58
N PRO A 56 -5.89 2.87 9.40
CA PRO A 56 -5.28 4.12 8.97
C PRO A 56 -4.36 3.93 7.76
N VAL A 57 -4.51 4.80 6.75
CA VAL A 57 -3.64 4.84 5.57
C VAL A 57 -3.05 6.23 5.41
N SER A 58 -1.74 6.36 5.56
CA SER A 58 -1.03 7.62 5.28
C SER A 58 -0.36 7.60 3.91
N THR A 59 -0.17 8.79 3.35
CA THR A 59 0.56 8.99 2.09
C THR A 59 1.64 10.02 2.33
N GLU A 60 2.88 9.63 2.09
CA GLU A 60 4.08 10.37 2.48
C GLU A 60 4.92 10.67 1.24
N LEU A 61 5.36 11.93 1.10
CA LEU A 61 6.34 12.30 0.09
C LEU A 61 7.70 11.75 0.53
N ALA A 62 8.37 10.95 -0.29
CA ALA A 62 9.52 10.16 0.17
C ALA A 62 10.70 11.00 0.69
N SER A 63 10.94 12.19 0.12
CA SER A 63 11.97 13.11 0.64
C SER A 63 11.63 13.61 2.05
N ASP A 64 10.42 14.11 2.25
CA ASP A 64 9.95 14.61 3.55
C ASP A 64 9.85 13.49 4.60
N PHE A 65 9.45 12.29 4.18
CA PHE A 65 9.41 11.10 5.03
C PHE A 65 10.77 10.80 5.68
N LEU A 66 11.85 10.90 4.88
CA LEU A 66 13.23 10.70 5.31
C LEU A 66 13.71 11.86 6.18
N ASP A 67 13.46 13.11 5.76
CA ASP A 67 13.90 14.32 6.46
C ASP A 67 13.32 14.39 7.88
N ARG A 68 12.04 14.07 8.04
CA ARG A 68 11.36 14.03 9.35
C ARG A 68 11.72 12.83 10.20
N LYS A 69 12.46 11.84 9.66
CA LYS A 69 12.73 10.56 10.32
C LYS A 69 11.44 9.94 10.86
N THR A 70 10.45 9.83 9.97
CA THR A 70 9.07 9.47 10.34
C THR A 70 9.03 8.15 11.12
N PRO A 71 8.35 8.09 12.29
CA PRO A 71 8.27 6.87 13.08
C PRO A 71 7.53 5.73 12.36
N ILE A 72 8.19 4.58 12.28
CA ILE A 72 7.65 3.32 11.74
C ILE A 72 7.79 2.22 12.80
N PHE A 73 6.75 1.40 12.92
CA PHE A 73 6.62 0.31 13.86
C PHE A 73 6.59 -1.04 13.11
N ARG A 74 6.75 -2.14 13.86
CA ARG A 74 6.84 -3.49 13.30
C ARG A 74 5.53 -4.00 12.70
N ASP A 75 4.41 -3.41 13.08
CA ASP A 75 3.07 -3.71 12.62
C ASP A 75 2.56 -2.72 11.55
N ASP A 76 3.45 -1.89 11.01
CA ASP A 76 3.17 -1.08 9.82
C ASP A 76 3.46 -1.86 8.53
N VAL A 77 2.68 -1.59 7.49
CA VAL A 77 2.98 -2.01 6.13
C VAL A 77 3.35 -0.78 5.30
N CYS A 78 4.62 -0.66 4.96
CA CYS A 78 5.10 0.37 4.04
C CYS A 78 5.00 -0.13 2.60
N VAL A 79 4.36 0.67 1.74
CA VAL A 79 4.22 0.41 0.31
C VAL A 79 4.96 1.49 -0.46
N PHE A 80 6.00 1.08 -1.17
CA PHE A 80 6.83 1.97 -1.98
C PHE A 80 6.31 2.00 -3.42
N ILE A 81 6.00 3.19 -3.93
CA ILE A 81 5.43 3.37 -5.27
C ILE A 81 6.40 4.22 -6.08
N SER A 82 6.86 3.66 -7.20
CA SER A 82 7.78 4.29 -8.14
C SER A 82 7.23 4.22 -9.54
#